data_AF-A0A3C1Y4H3-F1
#
_entry.id   AF-A0A3C1Y4H3-F1
#
_cell.length_a   1.000
_cell.length_b   1.000
_cell.length_c   1.000
_cell.angle_alpha   90.00
_cell.angle_beta   90.00
_cell.angle_gamma   90.00
#
_symmetry.space_group_name_H-M   'P 1'
#
loop_
_entity.id
_entity.type
_entity.pdbx_description
1 polymer ?
#
loop_
_entity_poly.entity_id
_entity_poly.type
_entity_poly.pdbx_seq_one_letter_code
_entity_poly.pdbx_strand_id
1 'polypeptide(L)'
;VNGEMEYTVAAVYPEGESARSNAVKVIITQNDINGVAADTYAIVVDGLRATVNGAEGLAVSLYSTAGNLIDTAVSAGNCTLEASAPGIYVLTIGSKAVKVVLR
;
A
#
# COMPACT_ATOMS: atom_id res chain seq x y z
N VAL A 1 -15.07 -4.85 -1.56
CA VAL A 1 -15.91 -6.07 -1.54
C VAL A 1 -15.18 -7.15 -2.33
N ASN A 2 -14.78 -8.24 -1.69
CA ASN A 2 -14.23 -9.38 -2.42
C ASN A 2 -15.39 -10.06 -3.16
N GLY A 3 -15.17 -10.48 -4.39
CA GLY A 3 -16.23 -11.06 -5.22
C GLY A 3 -15.94 -11.02 -6.70
N GLU A 4 -16.85 -11.63 -7.47
CA GLU A 4 -16.82 -11.62 -8.92
C GLU A 4 -17.72 -10.49 -9.41
N MET A 5 -17.16 -9.58 -10.20
CA MET A 5 -17.92 -8.53 -10.86
C MET A 5 -17.85 -8.71 -12.36
N GLU A 6 -18.98 -8.51 -13.02
CA GLU A 6 -19.11 -8.63 -14.46
C GLU A 6 -19.37 -7.24 -15.05
N TYR A 7 -18.53 -6.86 -16.02
CA TYR A 7 -18.57 -5.55 -16.63
C TYR A 7 -18.83 -5.65 -18.13
N THR A 8 -19.69 -4.76 -18.61
CA THR A 8 -19.92 -4.53 -20.03
C THR A 8 -19.79 -3.03 -20.29
N VAL A 9 -19.24 -2.65 -21.43
CA VAL A 9 -19.17 -1.24 -21.85
C VAL A 9 -20.17 -0.98 -22.97
N ALA A 10 -20.75 0.22 -22.98
CA ALA A 10 -21.57 0.75 -24.07
C ALA A 10 -21.15 2.19 -24.33
N ALA A 11 -21.26 2.62 -25.59
CA ALA A 11 -21.06 4.01 -25.95
C ALA A 11 -22.38 4.77 -25.80
N VAL A 12 -22.32 5.98 -25.23
CA VAL A 12 -23.47 6.88 -25.11
C VAL A 12 -23.43 7.90 -26.23
N TYR A 13 -24.49 7.97 -27.03
CA TYR A 13 -24.70 8.98 -28.06
C TYR A 13 -25.91 9.85 -27.73
N PRO A 14 -26.04 11.06 -28.33
CA PRO A 14 -27.22 11.90 -28.15
C PRO A 14 -28.54 11.19 -28.49
N GLU A 15 -28.48 10.20 -29.37
CA GLU A 15 -29.64 9.46 -29.89
C GLU A 15 -29.91 8.15 -29.13
N GLY A 16 -29.07 7.81 -28.14
CA GLY A 16 -29.19 6.62 -27.31
C GLY A 16 -27.89 5.88 -27.07
N GLU A 17 -27.96 4.79 -26.30
CA GLU A 17 -26.82 3.91 -26.02
C GLU A 17 -26.63 2.87 -27.14
N SER A 18 -25.37 2.51 -27.39
CA SER A 18 -25.05 1.37 -28.25
C SER A 18 -25.49 0.04 -27.63
N ALA A 19 -25.43 -1.03 -28.43
CA ALA A 19 -25.39 -2.38 -27.88
C ALA A 19 -24.22 -2.53 -26.90
N ARG A 20 -24.41 -3.34 -25.85
CA ARG A 20 -23.37 -3.65 -24.87
C ARG A 20 -22.28 -4.52 -25.48
N SER A 21 -21.05 -4.34 -25.03
CA SER A 21 -19.93 -5.23 -25.35
C SER A 21 -20.16 -6.64 -24.80
N ASN A 22 -19.29 -7.58 -25.19
CA ASN A 22 -19.11 -8.81 -24.44
C ASN A 22 -18.77 -8.50 -22.97
N ALA A 23 -19.20 -9.40 -22.09
CA ALA A 23 -18.94 -9.26 -20.67
C ALA A 23 -17.51 -9.66 -20.30
N VAL A 24 -16.92 -8.91 -19.38
CA VAL A 24 -15.61 -9.18 -18.78
C VAL A 24 -15.80 -9.50 -17.31
N LYS A 25 -15.33 -10.68 -16.91
CA LYS A 25 -15.34 -11.12 -15.52
C LYS A 25 -14.09 -10.65 -14.80
N VAL A 26 -14.28 -9.86 -13.74
CA VAL A 26 -13.22 -9.41 -12.84
C VAL A 26 -13.38 -10.14 -11.51
N ILE A 27 -12.39 -10.94 -11.16
CA ILE A 27 -12.36 -11.67 -9.89
C ILE A 27 -11.52 -10.85 -8.92
N ILE A 28 -12.18 -10.26 -7.92
CA ILE A 28 -11.51 -9.52 -6.86
C ILE A 28 -11.31 -10.47 -5.69
N THR A 29 -10.15 -11.11 -5.67
CA THR A 29 -9.72 -12.01 -4.59
C THR A 29 -9.43 -11.23 -3.31
N GLN A 30 -9.03 -9.97 -3.43
CA GLN A 30 -8.72 -9.11 -2.31
C GLN A 30 -8.97 -7.64 -2.66
N ASN A 31 -9.70 -6.94 -1.80
CA ASN A 31 -10.14 -5.55 -1.99
C ASN A 31 -9.79 -4.68 -0.77
N ASP A 32 -8.91 -5.18 0.10
CA ASP A 32 -8.33 -4.49 1.25
C ASP A 32 -6.81 -4.38 1.10
N ILE A 33 -6.22 -3.57 1.98
CA ILE A 33 -4.80 -3.68 2.30
C ILE A 33 -4.75 -4.78 3.35
N ASN A 34 -4.00 -5.86 3.11
CA ASN A 34 -3.79 -6.91 4.12
C ASN A 34 -3.61 -6.25 5.49
N GLY A 35 -4.52 -6.54 6.42
CA GLY A 35 -4.26 -6.25 7.82
C GLY A 35 -2.91 -6.86 8.15
N VAL A 36 -2.05 -6.11 8.85
CA VAL A 36 -0.75 -6.59 9.31
C VAL A 36 -1.00 -7.92 10.02
N ALA A 37 -0.67 -9.02 9.35
CA ALA A 37 -1.02 -10.36 9.77
C ALA A 37 -0.19 -10.73 11.00
N ALA A 38 -0.64 -10.36 12.21
CA ALA A 38 0.08 -10.51 13.48
C ALA A 38 1.61 -10.53 13.27
N ASP A 39 2.13 -9.48 12.62
CA ASP A 39 3.55 -9.42 12.34
C ASP A 39 4.26 -9.28 13.68
N THR A 40 5.46 -9.85 13.81
CA THR A 40 6.28 -9.76 15.03
C THR A 40 6.70 -8.32 15.35
N TYR A 41 6.35 -7.36 14.49
CA TYR A 41 6.68 -5.95 14.61
C TYR A 41 5.45 -5.05 14.54
N ALA A 42 5.54 -3.90 15.20
CA ALA A 42 4.52 -2.85 15.21
C ALA A 42 5.05 -1.58 14.55
N ILE A 43 4.19 -0.92 13.76
CA ILE A 43 4.50 0.36 13.11
C ILE A 43 3.70 1.47 13.80
N VAL A 44 4.40 2.49 14.30
CA VAL A 44 3.82 3.71 14.88
C VAL A 44 4.19 4.88 13.99
N VAL A 45 3.20 5.69 13.61
CA VAL A 45 3.43 6.92 12.85
C VAL A 45 3.21 8.12 13.75
N ASP A 46 4.19 9.03 13.77
CA ASP A 46 4.13 10.31 14.47
C ASP A 46 4.70 11.41 13.57
N GLY A 47 3.84 12.28 13.05
CA GLY A 47 4.28 13.32 12.13
C GLY A 47 4.81 12.75 10.80
N LEU A 48 6.02 13.20 10.47
CA LEU A 48 6.81 12.73 9.32
C LEU A 48 7.63 11.47 9.62
N ARG A 49 7.42 10.82 10.78
CA ARG A 49 8.22 9.69 11.24
C ARG A 49 7.41 8.41 11.28
N ALA A 50 8.05 7.32 10.87
CA ALA A 50 7.56 5.96 11.07
C ALA A 50 8.55 5.20 11.97
N THR A 51 8.08 4.76 13.14
CA THR A 51 8.84 3.92 14.06
C THR A 51 8.39 2.48 13.92
N VAL A 52 9.36 1.59 13.68
CA VAL A 52 9.16 0.13 13.65
C VAL A 52 9.73 -0.46 14.92
N ASN A 53 8.91 -1.19 15.67
CA ASN A 53 9.28 -1.90 16.90
C ASN A 53 9.22 -3.41 16.66
N GLY A 54 10.13 -4.20 17.24
CA GLY A 54 10.14 -5.67 17.14
C GLY A 54 10.75 -6.22 15.85
N ALA A 55 11.59 -5.43 15.17
CA ALA A 55 12.18 -5.79 13.87
C ALA A 55 13.70 -6.07 13.94
N GLU A 56 14.22 -6.50 15.09
CA GLU A 56 15.67 -6.71 15.31
C GLU A 56 16.35 -7.51 14.20
N GLY A 57 17.47 -6.98 13.69
CA GLY A 57 18.26 -7.58 12.61
C GLY A 57 17.66 -7.40 11.21
N LEU A 58 16.44 -6.86 11.08
CA LEU A 58 15.82 -6.63 9.79
C LEU A 58 16.21 -5.26 9.22
N ALA A 59 16.42 -5.23 7.90
CA ALA A 59 16.50 -3.98 7.15
C ALA A 59 15.12 -3.34 7.06
N VAL A 60 15.05 -2.06 7.38
CA VAL A 60 13.86 -1.22 7.28
C VAL A 60 14.17 -0.06 6.34
N SER A 61 13.35 0.14 5.32
CA SER A 61 13.58 1.17 4.31
C SER A 61 12.28 1.89 3.96
N LEU A 62 12.35 3.21 3.79
CA LEU A 62 11.23 4.06 3.44
C LEU A 62 11.43 4.55 2.01
N TYR A 63 10.42 4.37 1.18
CA TYR A 63 10.42 4.76 -0.23
C TYR A 63 9.28 5.73 -0.54
N SER A 64 9.51 6.64 -1.49
CA SER A 64 8.41 7.39 -2.10
C SER A 64 7.53 6.49 -2.96
N THR A 65 6.35 6.96 -3.35
CA THR A 65 5.48 6.24 -4.32
C THR A 65 6.09 6.08 -5.71
N ALA A 66 7.15 6.85 -6.03
CA ALA A 66 7.92 6.69 -7.26
C ALA A 66 9.02 5.61 -7.14
N GLY A 67 9.19 5.00 -5.96
CA GLY A 67 10.21 3.98 -5.71
C GLY A 67 11.57 4.53 -5.31
N ASN A 68 11.69 5.83 -5.03
CA ASN A 68 12.96 6.43 -4.59
C ASN A 68 13.18 6.12 -3.11
N LEU A 69 14.38 5.67 -2.74
CA LEU A 69 14.75 5.49 -1.34
C LEU A 69 14.85 6.84 -0.64
N ILE A 70 14.14 6.99 0.48
CA ILE A 70 14.10 8.20 1.30
C ILE A 70 14.98 8.05 2.52
N ASP A 71 14.85 6.92 3.23
CA ASP A 71 15.58 6.64 4.45
C ASP A 71 15.71 5.12 4.64
N THR A 72 16.73 4.66 5.39
CA THR A 72 16.94 3.25 5.67
C THR A 72 17.74 3.01 6.95
N ALA A 73 17.41 1.93 7.65
CA ALA A 73 18.10 1.49 8.85
C ALA A 73 18.15 -0.04 8.93
N VAL A 74 19.09 -0.58 9.70
CA VAL A 74 18.98 -1.95 10.24
C VAL A 74 18.51 -1.82 11.67
N SER A 75 17.38 -2.43 11.99
CA SER A 75 16.75 -2.27 13.31
C SER A 75 17.51 -3.05 14.38
N ALA A 76 17.77 -2.42 15.53
CA ALA A 76 18.33 -3.07 16.73
C ALA A 76 17.24 -3.44 17.74
N GLY A 77 16.04 -3.76 17.25
CA GLY A 77 14.83 -3.98 18.04
C GLY A 77 13.79 -2.87 17.85
N ASN A 78 14.25 -1.62 17.65
CA ASN A 78 13.44 -0.56 17.08
C ASN A 78 14.27 0.33 16.15
N CYS A 79 13.60 1.02 15.22
CA CYS A 79 14.19 2.08 14.42
C CYS A 79 13.12 3.06 13.96
N THR A 80 13.52 4.30 13.69
CA THR A 80 12.65 5.35 13.17
C THR A 80 13.20 5.85 11.84
N LEU A 81 12.32 5.95 10.85
CA LEU A 81 12.61 6.53 9.54
C LEU A 81 11.81 7.81 9.37
N GLU A 82 12.39 8.79 8.69
CA GLU A 82 11.78 10.12 8.53
C GLU A 82 11.62 10.51 7.05
N ALA A 83 10.50 11.12 6.71
CA ALA A 83 10.26 11.75 5.43
C ALA A 83 10.43 13.27 5.51
N SER A 84 10.76 13.91 4.39
CA SER A 84 10.93 15.38 4.32
C SER A 84 9.62 16.14 4.12
N ALA A 85 8.51 15.46 3.81
CA ALA A 85 7.21 16.08 3.55
C ALA A 85 6.05 15.13 3.89
N PRO A 86 4.83 15.66 4.15
CA PRO A 86 3.63 14.85 4.28
C PRO A 86 3.32 14.09 2.98
N GLY A 87 2.86 12.85 3.10
CA GLY A 87 2.52 12.05 1.93
C GLY A 87 2.32 10.57 2.19
N ILE A 88 2.11 9.84 1.09
CA ILE A 88 2.09 8.38 1.07
C ILE A 88 3.50 7.88 0.79
N TYR A 89 3.92 6.87 1.56
CA TYR A 89 5.20 6.21 1.42
C TYR A 89 5.04 4.69 1.48
N VAL A 90 6.04 3.97 0.98
CA VAL A 90 6.16 2.51 1.11
C VAL A 90 7.27 2.23 2.12
N LEU A 91 6.93 1.58 3.22
CA LEU A 91 7.86 1.11 4.24
C LEU A 91 8.11 -0.38 4.03
N THR A 92 9.35 -0.78 3.78
CA THR A 92 9.74 -2.19 3.73
C THR A 92 10.39 -2.60 5.04
N ILE A 93 10.07 -3.79 5.54
CA ILE A 93 10.64 -4.39 6.76
C ILE A 93 11.01 -5.84 6.38
N GLY A 94 12.30 -6.12 6.22
CA GLY A 94 12.76 -7.39 5.66
C GLY A 94 12.17 -7.62 4.26
N SER A 95 11.40 -8.70 4.08
CA SER A 95 10.73 -9.04 2.82
C SER A 95 9.31 -8.50 2.69
N LYS A 96 8.79 -7.80 3.71
CA LYS A 96 7.42 -7.24 3.70
C LYS A 96 7.44 -5.78 3.30
N ALA A 97 6.36 -5.32 2.68
CA ALA A 97 6.14 -3.92 2.35
C ALA A 97 4.76 -3.47 2.85
N VAL A 98 4.70 -2.26 3.41
CA VAL A 98 3.49 -1.66 3.98
C VAL A 98 3.39 -0.22 3.48
N LYS A 99 2.20 0.20 3.06
CA LYS A 99 1.93 1.61 2.75
C LYS A 99 1.68 2.39 4.04
N VAL A 100 2.35 3.51 4.23
CA VAL A 100 2.14 4.41 5.37
C VAL A 100 1.78 5.82 4.87
N VAL A 101 0.98 6.54 5.67
CA VAL A 101 0.69 7.96 5.44
C VAL A 101 1.38 8.73 6.56
N LEU A 102 2.32 9.58 6.20
CA LEU A 102 3.06 10.45 7.12
C LEU A 102 2.51 11.88 6.98
N ARG A 103 2.18 12.53 8.10
CA ARG A 103 1.47 13.81 8.12
C ARG A 103 1.82 14.67 9.32
#